data_AF-A0A5E7J9P3-F1
#
_entry.id   AF-A0A5E7J9P3-F1
#
_cell.length_a   1.000
_cell.length_b   1.000
_cell.length_c   1.000
_cell.angle_alpha   90.00
_cell.angle_beta   90.00
_cell.angle_gamma   90.00
#
_symmetry.space_group_name_H-M   'P 1'
#
loop_
_entity.id
_entity.type
_entity.pdbx_description
1 polymer ?
#
loop_
_entity_poly.entity_id
_entity_poly.type
_entity_poly.pdbx_seq_one_letter_code
_entity_poly.pdbx_strand_id
1 'polypeptide(L)'
;MPTLTAFARPAAQRTAGLLDKSFASNGKTQVYFAGSTSSIANGVAIDSSGRVLVAAKVGTRSGHCFGLARLLEDGSADLAFGAHGSVIGQFQRGHEAMAGKVLVLGDGNILVAGLHYEDAHRTLPALAMFDAQGHPVRDFGDNGCCVIRLPGNLSQGVRDAWLPPGVPGAEACDVQVQADGRILLLANHPFELADHVGLLIRLTDAGELDTSFNGRGFVMVRHLLMNTWLSSLLLQRDGRIMVGGSINFPEEGLLARYLPDGSLDDHFAVDGFMTFSVEGHSAQVSQIVQQENGDLHCFGSSRDPMHCLALTLHSNGRPDVHCNGGQPHLLKIGPSGCQWNAAQLQPDGRVLAVGATIGGVEADFLLARYLPGGQLDPGFAEGTCWVRTRLGRSLDTATSVAVQPNGGIVVGGYSLDGNYRAVVVRYLG
;
A
#
# COMPACT_ATOMS: atom_id res chain seq x y z
N MET A 1 -51.05 12.03 35.24
CA MET A 1 -50.04 12.06 34.16
C MET A 1 -49.25 10.76 34.23
N PRO A 2 -49.23 9.92 33.19
CA PRO A 2 -48.41 8.72 33.22
C PRO A 2 -46.95 9.12 33.00
N THR A 3 -46.09 8.73 33.94
CA THR A 3 -44.64 8.83 33.83
C THR A 3 -44.15 7.84 32.77
N LEU A 4 -43.74 8.34 31.62
CA LEU A 4 -43.04 7.57 30.60
C LEU A 4 -41.62 7.27 31.09
N THR A 5 -41.39 6.04 31.54
CA THR A 5 -40.05 5.50 31.73
C THR A 5 -39.42 5.27 30.37
N ALA A 6 -38.49 6.14 29.99
CA ALA A 6 -37.66 5.93 28.82
C ALA A 6 -36.65 4.81 29.12
N PHE A 7 -36.85 3.63 28.53
CA PHE A 7 -35.81 2.62 28.47
C PHE A 7 -34.71 3.13 27.54
N ALA A 8 -33.59 3.57 28.12
CA ALA A 8 -32.36 3.76 27.35
C ALA A 8 -31.97 2.39 26.79
N ARG A 9 -32.07 2.23 25.45
CA ARG A 9 -31.43 1.09 24.78
C ARG A 9 -29.93 1.16 25.11
N PRO A 10 -29.29 0.04 25.53
CA PRO A 10 -27.85 0.04 25.64
C PRO A 10 -27.26 0.48 24.30
N ALA A 11 -26.30 1.41 24.35
CA ALA A 11 -25.55 1.77 23.15
C ALA A 11 -25.01 0.48 22.54
N ALA A 12 -25.17 0.31 21.23
CA ALA A 12 -24.64 -0.85 20.53
C ALA A 12 -23.15 -0.96 20.87
N GLN A 13 -22.75 -2.06 21.49
CA GLN A 13 -21.38 -2.32 21.88
C GLN A 13 -20.52 -2.28 20.61
N ARG A 14 -19.71 -1.24 20.46
CA ARG A 14 -18.80 -1.08 19.32
C ARG A 14 -17.57 -1.94 19.59
N THR A 15 -17.61 -3.16 19.11
CA THR A 15 -16.47 -4.07 19.24
C THR A 15 -15.49 -3.83 18.09
N ALA A 16 -14.24 -3.49 18.44
CA ALA A 16 -13.17 -3.27 17.47
C ALA A 16 -13.00 -4.48 16.55
N GLY A 17 -12.82 -4.23 15.25
CA GLY A 17 -12.68 -5.24 14.22
C GLY A 17 -13.99 -5.76 13.63
N LEU A 18 -15.16 -5.42 14.20
CA LEU A 18 -16.42 -5.71 13.52
C LEU A 18 -16.68 -4.72 12.39
N LEU A 19 -17.42 -5.16 11.35
CA LEU A 19 -17.87 -4.27 10.28
C LEU A 19 -18.71 -3.12 10.84
N ASP A 20 -18.38 -1.91 10.43
CA ASP A 20 -19.16 -0.73 10.80
C ASP A 20 -20.40 -0.62 9.91
N LYS A 21 -21.53 -1.08 10.44
CA LYS A 21 -22.81 -1.09 9.72
C LYS A 21 -23.35 0.31 9.38
N SER A 22 -22.80 1.38 9.95
CA SER A 22 -23.18 2.76 9.62
C SER A 22 -22.53 3.30 8.35
N PHE A 23 -21.49 2.63 7.84
CA PHE A 23 -20.80 3.04 6.63
C PHE A 23 -21.46 2.43 5.39
N ALA A 24 -21.87 3.28 4.44
CA ALA A 24 -22.47 2.93 3.18
C ALA A 24 -23.53 1.80 3.31
N SER A 25 -23.36 0.70 2.57
CA SER A 25 -24.28 -0.45 2.65
C SER A 25 -23.73 -1.51 3.62
N ASN A 26 -24.07 -1.34 4.91
CA ASN A 26 -23.70 -2.28 5.97
C ASN A 26 -22.18 -2.52 6.11
N GLY A 27 -21.39 -1.45 6.06
CA GLY A 27 -19.93 -1.49 6.21
C GLY A 27 -19.15 -1.65 4.91
N LYS A 28 -19.82 -1.68 3.76
CA LYS A 28 -19.22 -1.99 2.46
C LYS A 28 -19.74 -1.05 1.39
N THR A 29 -18.88 -0.68 0.44
CA THR A 29 -19.26 0.07 -0.75
C THR A 29 -18.43 -0.36 -1.95
N GLN A 30 -19.04 -0.33 -3.12
CA GLN A 30 -18.32 -0.47 -4.40
C GLN A 30 -17.96 0.94 -4.89
N VAL A 31 -16.72 1.12 -5.32
CA VAL A 31 -16.27 2.40 -5.87
C VAL A 31 -16.64 2.47 -7.35
N TYR A 32 -17.43 3.48 -7.71
CA TYR A 32 -17.92 3.67 -9.06
C TYR A 32 -17.02 4.63 -9.85
N PHE A 33 -16.62 4.20 -11.05
CA PHE A 33 -15.94 5.02 -12.04
C PHE A 33 -16.81 5.07 -13.29
N ALA A 34 -17.18 6.27 -13.74
CA ALA A 34 -18.12 6.43 -14.84
C ALA A 34 -17.59 5.77 -16.13
N GLY A 35 -18.40 4.87 -16.71
CA GLY A 35 -18.05 4.16 -17.94
C GLY A 35 -17.00 3.05 -17.80
N SER A 36 -16.61 2.68 -16.57
CA SER A 36 -15.66 1.59 -16.35
C SER A 36 -16.27 0.22 -16.65
N THR A 37 -15.50 -0.68 -17.25
CA THR A 37 -15.82 -2.10 -17.42
C THR A 37 -15.30 -2.97 -16.27
N SER A 38 -14.25 -2.49 -15.59
CA SER A 38 -13.67 -3.10 -14.39
C SER A 38 -12.94 -2.05 -13.56
N SER A 39 -12.76 -2.30 -12.27
CA SER A 39 -11.97 -1.45 -11.39
C SER A 39 -11.26 -2.27 -10.32
N ILE A 40 -10.04 -1.87 -9.97
CA ILE A 40 -9.20 -2.50 -8.94
C ILE A 40 -8.69 -1.36 -8.05
N ALA A 41 -9.07 -1.31 -6.78
CA ALA A 41 -8.49 -0.34 -5.85
C ALA A 41 -7.17 -0.88 -5.32
N ASN A 42 -6.14 -0.04 -5.40
CA ASN A 42 -4.77 -0.37 -4.99
C ASN A 42 -4.34 0.41 -3.73
N GLY A 43 -4.80 1.66 -3.59
CA GLY A 43 -4.44 2.52 -2.48
C GLY A 43 -5.64 3.29 -1.94
N VAL A 44 -5.69 3.46 -0.62
CA VAL A 44 -6.62 4.38 0.04
C VAL A 44 -5.86 5.41 0.89
N ALA A 45 -6.39 6.61 0.96
CA ALA A 45 -5.92 7.66 1.88
C ALA A 45 -7.12 8.37 2.50
N ILE A 46 -6.92 8.94 3.68
CA ILE A 46 -7.92 9.75 4.37
C ILE A 46 -7.41 11.20 4.39
N ASP A 47 -8.27 12.13 3.99
CA ASP A 47 -7.95 13.55 4.12
C ASP A 47 -8.29 14.09 5.52
N SER A 48 -7.92 15.35 5.80
CA SER A 48 -8.15 16.00 7.09
C SER A 48 -9.64 16.15 7.46
N SER A 49 -10.55 15.99 6.50
CA SER A 49 -12.01 16.01 6.71
C SER A 49 -12.62 14.61 6.89
N GLY A 50 -11.79 13.55 6.94
CA GLY A 50 -12.25 12.18 7.11
C GLY A 50 -12.80 11.53 5.84
N ARG A 51 -12.72 12.22 4.68
CA ARG A 51 -13.12 11.66 3.38
C ARG A 51 -12.09 10.64 2.90
N VAL A 52 -12.54 9.67 2.13
CA VAL A 52 -11.72 8.57 1.63
C VAL A 52 -11.35 8.85 0.17
N LEU A 53 -10.05 8.87 -0.15
CA LEU A 53 -9.55 8.81 -1.52
C LEU A 53 -9.19 7.38 -1.90
N VAL A 54 -9.48 7.02 -3.15
CA VAL A 54 -9.21 5.68 -3.69
C VAL A 54 -8.44 5.79 -4.99
N ALA A 55 -7.20 5.30 -5.00
CA ALA A 55 -6.40 5.08 -6.20
C ALA A 55 -6.74 3.72 -6.82
N ALA A 56 -7.00 3.69 -8.13
CA ALA A 56 -7.42 2.49 -8.83
C ALA A 56 -6.81 2.32 -10.22
N LYS A 57 -6.75 1.06 -10.68
CA LYS A 57 -6.72 0.73 -12.11
C LYS A 57 -8.15 0.62 -12.61
N VAL A 58 -8.49 1.35 -13.67
CA VAL A 58 -9.84 1.40 -14.25
C VAL A 58 -9.81 0.85 -15.66
N GLY A 59 -10.52 -0.24 -15.91
CA GLY A 59 -10.74 -0.75 -17.27
C GLY A 59 -11.82 0.06 -17.98
N THR A 60 -11.57 0.45 -19.22
CA THR A 60 -12.52 1.14 -20.10
C THR A 60 -12.61 0.41 -21.44
N ARG A 61 -13.50 0.87 -22.33
CA ARG A 61 -13.57 0.34 -23.70
C ARG A 61 -12.33 0.63 -24.54
N SER A 62 -11.51 1.61 -24.14
CA SER A 62 -10.30 2.05 -24.84
C SER A 62 -9.01 1.59 -24.17
N GLY A 63 -9.09 0.65 -23.22
CA GLY A 63 -7.94 0.18 -22.44
C GLY A 63 -7.99 0.61 -20.98
N HIS A 64 -6.86 0.48 -20.28
CA HIS A 64 -6.75 0.81 -18.87
C HIS A 64 -6.33 2.25 -18.60
N CYS A 65 -6.96 2.87 -17.61
CA CYS A 65 -6.66 4.22 -17.13
C CYS A 65 -6.37 4.18 -15.63
N PHE A 66 -5.66 5.20 -15.12
CA PHE A 66 -5.65 5.43 -13.69
C PHE A 66 -7.01 6.00 -13.27
N GLY A 67 -7.43 5.69 -12.05
CA GLY A 67 -8.62 6.25 -11.42
C GLY A 67 -8.28 6.84 -10.05
N LEU A 68 -8.90 7.97 -9.74
CA LEU A 68 -8.91 8.58 -8.42
C LEU A 68 -10.36 8.91 -8.06
N ALA A 69 -10.93 8.24 -7.06
CA ALA A 69 -12.28 8.53 -6.58
C ALA A 69 -12.26 9.12 -5.17
N ARG A 70 -13.30 9.87 -4.82
CA ARG A 70 -13.51 10.34 -3.44
C ARG A 70 -14.85 9.91 -2.89
N LEU A 71 -14.83 9.37 -1.67
CA LEU A 71 -15.99 9.06 -0.87
C LEU A 71 -16.06 10.00 0.34
N LEU A 72 -17.27 10.32 0.79
CA LEU A 72 -17.51 11.00 2.06
C LEU A 72 -17.16 10.08 3.24
N GLU A 73 -17.10 10.65 4.45
CA GLU A 73 -16.77 9.91 5.67
C GLU A 73 -17.72 8.72 5.91
N ASP A 74 -18.97 8.83 5.47
CA ASP A 74 -20.01 7.79 5.57
C ASP A 74 -19.93 6.73 4.46
N GLY A 75 -19.01 6.86 3.50
CA GLY A 75 -18.79 5.91 2.41
C GLY A 75 -19.66 6.14 1.16
N SER A 76 -20.52 7.16 1.16
CA SER A 76 -21.21 7.62 -0.05
C SER A 76 -20.24 8.35 -1.00
N ALA A 77 -20.53 8.40 -2.30
CA ALA A 77 -19.68 9.08 -3.26
C ALA A 77 -19.72 10.61 -3.09
N ASP A 78 -18.57 11.28 -3.07
CA ASP A 78 -18.51 12.74 -3.08
C ASP A 78 -18.66 13.25 -4.52
N LEU A 79 -19.89 13.45 -4.96
CA LEU A 79 -20.20 13.83 -6.34
C LEU A 79 -19.63 15.19 -6.78
N ALA A 80 -19.13 16.01 -5.83
CA ALA A 80 -18.49 17.29 -6.13
C ALA A 80 -17.00 17.15 -6.52
N PHE A 81 -16.41 15.96 -6.36
CA PHE A 81 -15.01 15.71 -6.72
C PHE A 81 -14.86 15.31 -8.19
N GLY A 82 -13.92 15.92 -8.91
CA GLY A 82 -13.64 15.60 -10.31
C GLY A 82 -14.89 15.61 -11.18
N ALA A 83 -15.06 14.58 -12.00
CA ALA A 83 -16.27 14.34 -12.77
C ALA A 83 -17.20 13.37 -12.03
N HIS A 84 -18.17 13.90 -11.28
CA HIS A 84 -19.19 13.12 -10.56
C HIS A 84 -18.61 12.13 -9.54
N GLY A 85 -17.59 12.55 -8.79
CA GLY A 85 -16.96 11.78 -7.71
C GLY A 85 -15.68 11.06 -8.08
N SER A 86 -15.22 11.18 -9.33
CA SER A 86 -13.97 10.54 -9.76
C SER A 86 -13.24 11.30 -10.85
N VAL A 87 -11.94 11.03 -10.96
CA VAL A 87 -11.07 11.37 -12.07
C VAL A 87 -10.61 10.06 -12.71
N ILE A 88 -10.72 9.97 -14.04
CA ILE A 88 -10.19 8.87 -14.83
C ILE A 88 -9.23 9.48 -15.84
N GLY A 89 -7.98 9.04 -15.85
CA GLY A 89 -6.95 9.70 -16.66
C GLY A 89 -5.82 8.78 -17.10
N GLN A 90 -4.89 9.38 -17.84
CA GLN A 90 -3.66 8.79 -18.33
C GLN A 90 -2.50 9.74 -17.98
N PHE A 91 -1.33 9.20 -17.69
CA PHE A 91 -0.14 10.04 -17.44
C PHE A 91 0.40 10.68 -18.73
N GLN A 92 0.17 10.01 -19.86
CA GLN A 92 0.46 10.51 -21.19
C GLN A 92 -0.63 10.05 -22.14
N ARG A 93 -1.11 10.97 -22.99
CA ARG A 93 -2.22 10.70 -23.91
C ARG A 93 -1.93 9.49 -24.80
N GLY A 94 -2.93 8.62 -24.94
CA GLY A 94 -2.88 7.45 -25.84
C GLY A 94 -2.21 6.22 -25.24
N HIS A 95 -1.78 6.27 -23.98
CA HIS A 95 -1.16 5.16 -23.29
C HIS A 95 -2.02 4.68 -22.13
N GLU A 96 -1.94 3.39 -21.85
CA GLU A 96 -2.64 2.84 -20.68
C GLU A 96 -1.95 3.27 -19.38
N ALA A 97 -2.72 3.25 -18.29
CA ALA A 97 -2.22 3.64 -16.98
C ALA A 97 -2.92 2.87 -15.85
N MET A 98 -2.30 2.91 -14.67
CA MET A 98 -2.94 2.57 -13.40
C MET A 98 -2.48 3.50 -12.28
N ALA A 99 -3.33 3.70 -11.26
CA ALA A 99 -2.91 4.26 -9.99
C ALA A 99 -2.65 3.12 -8.99
N GLY A 100 -1.49 3.16 -8.32
CA GLY A 100 -1.08 2.22 -7.27
C GLY A 100 -1.27 2.78 -5.88
N LYS A 101 -0.86 4.04 -5.66
CA LYS A 101 -0.91 4.72 -4.35
C LYS A 101 -1.46 6.13 -4.49
N VAL A 102 -2.12 6.60 -3.44
CA VAL A 102 -2.57 7.98 -3.29
C VAL A 102 -2.07 8.53 -1.95
N LEU A 103 -1.61 9.78 -1.97
CA LEU A 103 -1.21 10.55 -0.79
C LEU A 103 -1.98 11.87 -0.77
N VAL A 104 -2.39 12.31 0.41
CA VAL A 104 -2.88 13.68 0.65
C VAL A 104 -1.71 14.47 1.25
N LEU A 105 -1.29 15.51 0.56
CA LEU A 105 -0.16 16.37 0.94
C LEU A 105 -0.60 17.43 1.96
N GLY A 106 0.36 18.03 2.66
CA GLY A 106 0.09 18.99 3.73
C GLY A 106 -0.58 20.30 3.27
N ASP A 107 -0.46 20.63 1.98
CA ASP A 107 -1.12 21.76 1.31
C ASP A 107 -2.53 21.42 0.81
N GLY A 108 -2.98 20.17 0.98
CA GLY A 108 -4.27 19.67 0.50
C GLY A 108 -4.26 19.15 -0.94
N ASN A 109 -3.12 19.21 -1.63
CA ASN A 109 -2.97 18.55 -2.92
C ASN A 109 -2.95 17.03 -2.76
N ILE A 110 -3.29 16.33 -3.83
CA ILE A 110 -3.42 14.88 -3.89
C ILE A 110 -2.39 14.38 -4.89
N LEU A 111 -1.43 13.59 -4.40
CA LEU A 111 -0.43 12.94 -5.25
C LEU A 111 -0.87 11.50 -5.53
N VAL A 112 -0.92 11.12 -6.80
CA VAL A 112 -1.18 9.76 -7.26
C VAL A 112 0.09 9.21 -7.88
N ALA A 113 0.53 8.05 -7.39
CA ALA A 113 1.62 7.29 -8.00
C ALA A 113 1.09 6.00 -8.62
N GLY A 114 1.70 5.58 -9.72
CA GLY A 114 1.34 4.33 -10.36
C GLY A 114 2.23 4.04 -11.56
N LEU A 115 1.65 3.39 -12.57
CA LEU A 115 2.37 2.92 -13.74
C LEU A 115 1.75 3.50 -15.02
N HIS A 116 2.63 3.99 -15.88
CA HIS A 116 2.37 4.29 -17.27
C HIS A 116 2.79 3.08 -18.12
N TYR A 117 1.93 2.61 -19.02
CA TYR A 117 2.24 1.49 -19.90
C TYR A 117 2.66 2.02 -21.27
N GLU A 118 3.96 1.94 -21.57
CA GLU A 118 4.49 2.34 -22.88
C GLU A 118 3.97 1.43 -23.99
N ASP A 119 3.83 0.14 -23.69
CA ASP A 119 3.27 -0.87 -24.59
C ASP A 119 2.73 -2.09 -23.82
N ALA A 120 2.53 -3.22 -24.51
CA ALA A 120 2.02 -4.45 -23.95
C ALA A 120 3.01 -5.16 -22.99
N HIS A 121 4.26 -4.72 -22.94
CA HIS A 121 5.35 -5.40 -22.21
C HIS A 121 6.13 -4.49 -21.29
N ARG A 122 6.08 -3.17 -21.48
CA ARG A 122 6.89 -2.20 -20.74
C ARG A 122 6.06 -1.21 -19.95
N THR A 123 6.50 -0.97 -18.72
CA THR A 123 5.90 0.01 -17.80
C THR A 123 6.93 1.06 -17.39
N LEU A 124 6.47 2.22 -16.96
CA LEU A 124 7.27 3.26 -16.32
C LEU A 124 6.55 3.74 -15.06
N PRO A 125 7.26 4.02 -13.96
CA PRO A 125 6.68 4.71 -12.83
C PRO A 125 6.22 6.11 -13.25
N ALA A 126 5.06 6.53 -12.76
CA ALA A 126 4.46 7.80 -13.11
C ALA A 126 3.71 8.41 -11.92
N LEU A 127 3.66 9.75 -11.92
CA LEU A 127 2.98 10.57 -10.91
C LEU A 127 1.96 11.47 -11.58
N ALA A 128 0.87 11.76 -10.86
CA ALA A 128 -0.07 12.82 -11.21
C ALA A 128 -0.45 13.59 -9.94
N MET A 129 -0.51 14.91 -10.03
CA MET A 129 -0.90 15.76 -8.90
C MET A 129 -2.21 16.49 -9.19
N PHE A 130 -3.12 16.45 -8.22
CA PHE A 130 -4.43 17.06 -8.27
C PHE A 130 -4.64 18.01 -7.09
N ASP A 131 -5.47 19.03 -7.28
CA ASP A 131 -5.96 19.85 -6.19
C ASP A 131 -7.00 19.09 -5.34
N ALA A 132 -7.45 19.72 -4.26
CA ALA A 132 -8.49 19.18 -3.38
C ALA A 132 -9.87 19.01 -4.06
N GLN A 133 -10.05 19.42 -5.31
CA GLN A 133 -11.28 19.24 -6.10
C GLN A 133 -11.10 18.21 -7.22
N GLY A 134 -9.89 17.69 -7.43
CA GLY A 134 -9.58 16.70 -8.45
C GLY A 134 -9.18 17.32 -9.79
N HIS A 135 -8.86 18.61 -9.84
CA HIS A 135 -8.29 19.23 -11.04
C HIS A 135 -6.77 19.04 -11.07
N PRO A 136 -6.15 18.77 -12.24
CA PRO A 136 -4.70 18.64 -12.33
C PRO A 136 -3.98 19.93 -11.91
N VAL A 137 -2.95 19.80 -11.07
CA VAL A 137 -2.05 20.90 -10.70
C VAL A 137 -1.06 21.11 -11.84
N ARG A 138 -1.33 22.08 -12.71
CA ARG A 138 -0.68 22.19 -14.03
C ARG A 138 0.83 22.48 -13.99
N ASP A 139 1.30 23.09 -12.90
CA ASP A 139 2.71 23.43 -12.71
C ASP A 139 3.57 22.22 -12.30
N PHE A 140 2.94 21.07 -12.02
CA PHE A 140 3.64 19.83 -11.73
C PHE A 140 3.90 19.02 -13.00
N GLY A 141 5.18 18.77 -13.31
CA GLY A 141 5.56 18.04 -14.51
C GLY A 141 4.99 18.60 -15.80
N ASP A 142 4.52 17.71 -16.67
CA ASP A 142 3.79 18.05 -17.89
C ASP A 142 2.29 18.10 -17.59
N ASN A 143 1.77 19.31 -17.34
CA ASN A 143 0.34 19.58 -17.14
C ASN A 143 -0.30 18.74 -16.00
N GLY A 144 0.44 18.55 -14.91
CA GLY A 144 -0.01 17.80 -13.73
C GLY A 144 0.39 16.33 -13.72
N CYS A 145 1.16 15.85 -14.71
CA CYS A 145 1.65 14.47 -14.78
C CYS A 145 3.17 14.41 -15.00
N CYS A 146 3.82 13.41 -14.40
CA CYS A 146 5.22 13.07 -14.64
C CYS A 146 5.33 11.60 -15.02
N VAL A 147 5.98 11.29 -16.15
CA VAL A 147 6.41 9.93 -16.47
C VAL A 147 7.92 9.86 -16.23
N ILE A 148 8.35 9.00 -15.30
CA ILE A 148 9.72 9.01 -14.80
C ILE A 148 10.59 8.13 -15.70
N ARG A 149 11.52 8.78 -16.42
CA ARG A 149 12.46 8.13 -17.34
C ARG A 149 13.88 8.36 -16.86
N LEU A 150 14.52 7.30 -16.35
CA LEU A 150 15.92 7.37 -15.94
C LEU A 150 16.89 7.13 -17.10
N PRO A 151 18.13 7.65 -17.03
CA PRO A 151 19.17 7.37 -18.01
C PRO A 151 19.37 5.86 -18.23
N GLY A 152 19.58 5.46 -19.48
CA GLY A 152 19.77 4.04 -19.83
C GLY A 152 18.51 3.18 -19.66
N ASN A 153 17.32 3.79 -19.61
CA ASN A 153 16.03 3.12 -19.41
C ASN A 153 15.88 2.40 -18.06
N LEU A 154 16.67 2.80 -17.05
CA LEU A 154 16.71 2.13 -15.75
C LEU A 154 15.36 2.13 -15.02
N SER A 155 14.40 3.00 -15.34
CA SER A 155 13.06 2.97 -14.74
C SER A 155 12.02 2.14 -15.49
N GLN A 156 12.39 1.49 -16.60
CA GLN A 156 11.45 0.62 -17.32
C GLN A 156 11.17 -0.65 -16.52
N GLY A 157 9.91 -0.99 -16.30
CA GLY A 157 9.48 -2.25 -15.67
C GLY A 157 8.94 -3.25 -16.70
N VAL A 158 8.72 -4.50 -16.28
CA VAL A 158 7.93 -5.47 -17.06
C VAL A 158 6.45 -5.28 -16.76
N ARG A 159 5.62 -5.34 -17.80
CA ARG A 159 4.18 -5.55 -17.65
C ARG A 159 3.88 -7.05 -17.62
N ASP A 160 3.28 -7.53 -16.53
CA ASP A 160 2.75 -8.89 -16.51
C ASP A 160 1.28 -8.89 -16.91
N ALA A 161 0.96 -9.44 -18.08
CA ALA A 161 -0.39 -9.47 -18.60
C ALA A 161 -1.31 -10.47 -17.86
N TRP A 162 -0.75 -11.42 -17.10
CA TRP A 162 -1.48 -12.43 -16.34
C TRP A 162 -1.72 -12.04 -14.88
N LEU A 163 -0.87 -11.18 -14.31
CA LEU A 163 -1.10 -10.64 -12.97
C LEU A 163 -2.12 -9.50 -13.01
N PRO A 164 -3.06 -9.44 -12.05
CA PRO A 164 -3.74 -8.18 -11.76
C PRO A 164 -2.66 -7.12 -11.48
N PRO A 165 -2.76 -5.90 -12.04
CA PRO A 165 -1.75 -4.90 -11.72
C PRO A 165 -1.76 -4.46 -10.27
N GLY A 166 -0.57 -4.19 -9.72
CA GLY A 166 -0.38 -3.88 -8.30
C GLY A 166 -0.15 -5.11 -7.41
N VAL A 167 0.08 -6.30 -7.99
CA VAL A 167 0.61 -7.45 -7.24
C VAL A 167 2.04 -7.12 -6.75
N PRO A 168 2.37 -7.33 -5.46
CA PRO A 168 3.72 -7.11 -4.93
C PRO A 168 4.81 -7.77 -5.78
N GLY A 169 5.89 -7.02 -6.04
CA GLY A 169 6.99 -7.45 -6.90
C GLY A 169 7.01 -6.74 -8.26
N ALA A 170 6.54 -7.40 -9.32
CA ALA A 170 6.80 -7.00 -10.71
C ALA A 170 6.27 -5.61 -11.09
N GLU A 171 5.11 -5.21 -10.56
CA GLU A 171 4.45 -3.93 -10.85
C GLU A 171 4.31 -3.05 -9.59
N ALA A 172 5.21 -3.22 -8.62
CA ALA A 172 5.20 -2.41 -7.40
C ALA A 172 5.71 -0.98 -7.67
N CYS A 173 4.92 -0.01 -7.21
CA CYS A 173 5.25 1.41 -7.23
C CYS A 173 4.77 2.01 -5.90
N ASP A 174 5.72 2.42 -5.06
CA ASP A 174 5.44 3.06 -3.78
C ASP A 174 6.03 4.47 -3.75
N VAL A 175 5.35 5.39 -3.07
CA VAL A 175 5.71 6.82 -3.03
C VAL A 175 5.65 7.36 -1.61
N GLN A 176 6.58 8.24 -1.27
CA GLN A 176 6.59 9.04 -0.04
C GLN A 176 7.04 10.46 -0.36
N VAL A 177 6.64 11.44 0.46
CA VAL A 177 7.04 12.84 0.29
C VAL A 177 7.80 13.29 1.53
N GLN A 178 8.98 13.85 1.31
CA GLN A 178 9.82 14.43 2.34
C GLN A 178 9.26 15.77 2.81
N ALA A 179 9.66 16.21 4.01
CA ALA A 179 9.17 17.45 4.60
C ALA A 179 9.52 18.71 3.77
N ASP A 180 10.54 18.63 2.92
CA ASP A 180 10.95 19.68 1.98
C ASP A 180 10.19 19.63 0.64
N GLY A 181 9.19 18.75 0.50
CA GLY A 181 8.38 18.59 -0.71
C GLY A 181 8.97 17.64 -1.75
N ARG A 182 10.21 17.16 -1.56
CA ARG A 182 10.82 16.17 -2.47
C ARG A 182 10.07 14.84 -2.43
N ILE A 183 9.99 14.19 -3.57
CA ILE A 183 9.20 12.97 -3.74
C ILE A 183 10.15 11.79 -3.87
N LEU A 184 9.98 10.78 -3.03
CA LEU A 184 10.67 9.49 -3.11
C LEU A 184 9.76 8.46 -3.77
N LEU A 185 10.30 7.68 -4.70
CA LEU A 185 9.56 6.74 -5.53
C LEU A 185 10.32 5.42 -5.66
N LEU A 186 9.60 4.30 -5.56
CA LEU A 186 10.12 2.97 -5.86
C LEU A 186 9.70 2.50 -7.25
N ALA A 187 10.60 1.77 -7.90
CA ALA A 187 10.33 1.02 -9.11
C ALA A 187 11.19 -0.25 -9.15
N ASN A 188 10.78 -1.27 -9.90
CA ASN A 188 11.57 -2.47 -10.15
C ASN A 188 11.93 -2.56 -11.64
N HIS A 189 13.21 -2.73 -11.92
CA HIS A 189 13.76 -2.75 -13.28
C HIS A 189 14.32 -4.13 -13.65
N PRO A 190 13.87 -4.74 -14.76
CA PRO A 190 14.46 -5.92 -15.35
C PRO A 190 15.66 -5.52 -16.24
N PHE A 191 16.80 -6.13 -16.03
CA PHE A 191 17.92 -6.15 -16.96
C PHE A 191 17.82 -7.38 -17.89
N GLU A 192 18.75 -7.48 -18.84
CA GLU A 192 18.90 -8.68 -19.67
C GLU A 192 19.19 -9.95 -18.83
N LEU A 193 18.90 -11.12 -19.39
CA LEU A 193 19.21 -12.43 -18.79
C LEU A 193 18.59 -12.65 -17.39
N ALA A 194 17.40 -12.08 -17.13
CA ALA A 194 16.63 -12.23 -15.90
C ALA A 194 17.25 -11.60 -14.64
N ASP A 195 18.19 -10.66 -14.80
CA ASP A 195 18.64 -9.79 -13.71
C ASP A 195 17.55 -8.74 -13.39
N HIS A 196 17.33 -8.44 -12.11
CA HIS A 196 16.33 -7.46 -11.65
C HIS A 196 16.92 -6.58 -10.54
N VAL A 197 16.52 -5.31 -10.50
CA VAL A 197 16.94 -4.41 -9.43
C VAL A 197 15.80 -3.50 -9.00
N GLY A 198 15.67 -3.32 -7.70
CA GLY A 198 14.88 -2.26 -7.10
C GLY A 198 15.59 -0.91 -7.23
N LEU A 199 14.82 0.11 -7.55
CA LEU A 199 15.28 1.50 -7.62
C LEU A 199 14.58 2.34 -6.56
N LEU A 200 15.38 3.14 -5.87
CA LEU A 200 14.91 4.25 -5.06
C LEU A 200 15.24 5.55 -5.79
N ILE A 201 14.21 6.26 -6.23
CA ILE A 201 14.32 7.47 -7.06
C ILE A 201 13.88 8.66 -6.23
N ARG A 202 14.58 9.80 -6.35
CA ARG A 202 14.12 11.07 -5.77
C ARG A 202 13.85 12.09 -6.86
N LEU A 203 12.71 12.77 -6.72
CA LEU A 203 12.29 13.87 -7.55
C LEU A 203 12.17 15.15 -6.71
N THR A 204 12.23 16.30 -7.37
CA THR A 204 11.83 17.59 -6.81
C THR A 204 10.31 17.64 -6.59
N ASP A 205 9.85 18.66 -5.89
CA ASP A 205 8.43 18.99 -5.72
C ASP A 205 7.74 19.31 -7.07
N ALA A 206 8.48 19.78 -8.06
CA ALA A 206 8.04 19.96 -9.44
C ALA A 206 7.99 18.66 -10.28
N GLY A 207 8.50 17.54 -9.73
CA GLY A 207 8.52 16.23 -10.40
C GLY A 207 9.74 15.97 -11.30
N GLU A 208 10.77 16.81 -11.23
CA GLU A 208 12.03 16.62 -11.96
C GLU A 208 12.99 15.71 -11.20
N LEU A 209 13.89 14.99 -11.88
CA LEU A 209 14.89 14.13 -11.22
C LEU A 209 15.85 14.95 -10.34
N ASP A 210 15.89 14.67 -9.04
CA ASP A 210 16.73 15.41 -8.10
C ASP A 210 18.14 14.84 -8.02
N THR A 211 19.04 15.34 -8.88
CA THR A 211 20.44 14.89 -8.95
C THR A 211 21.26 15.08 -7.67
N SER A 212 20.79 15.84 -6.68
CA SER A 212 21.44 15.92 -5.37
C SER A 212 21.33 14.62 -4.57
N PHE A 213 20.38 13.74 -4.92
CA PHE A 213 20.21 12.43 -4.29
C PHE A 213 21.20 11.43 -4.88
N ASN A 214 22.09 10.88 -4.05
CA ASN A 214 23.12 9.92 -4.44
C ASN A 214 23.94 10.38 -5.67
N GLY A 215 24.07 11.71 -5.86
CA GLY A 215 24.76 12.35 -6.98
C GLY A 215 24.14 12.15 -8.38
N ARG A 216 23.01 11.44 -8.49
CA ARG A 216 22.40 11.07 -9.79
C ARG A 216 20.87 11.01 -9.82
N GLY A 217 20.22 11.24 -8.68
CA GLY A 217 18.76 11.20 -8.52
C GLY A 217 18.17 9.85 -8.16
N PHE A 218 18.99 8.81 -8.06
CA PHE A 218 18.50 7.48 -7.69
C PHE A 218 19.60 6.56 -7.14
N VAL A 219 19.13 5.51 -6.48
CA VAL A 219 19.94 4.40 -5.94
C VAL A 219 19.48 3.10 -6.58
N MET A 220 20.42 2.26 -6.99
CA MET A 220 20.19 0.86 -7.33
C MET A 220 20.36 0.03 -6.07
N VAL A 221 19.25 -0.49 -5.53
CA VAL A 221 19.26 -1.25 -4.29
C VAL A 221 19.64 -2.69 -4.61
N ARG A 222 20.89 -3.05 -4.35
CA ARG A 222 21.42 -4.40 -4.60
C ARG A 222 22.23 -4.85 -3.40
N HIS A 223 22.02 -6.10 -2.99
CA HIS A 223 22.75 -6.73 -1.89
C HIS A 223 23.38 -8.03 -2.42
N LEU A 224 24.65 -8.27 -2.10
CA LEU A 224 25.39 -9.48 -2.50
C LEU A 224 25.31 -9.84 -4.00
N LEU A 225 25.18 -8.82 -4.87
CA LEU A 225 25.01 -8.97 -6.33
C LEU A 225 23.74 -9.73 -6.77
N MET A 226 22.80 -9.95 -5.87
CA MET A 226 21.55 -10.66 -6.15
C MET A 226 20.47 -9.71 -6.67
N ASN A 227 19.43 -10.28 -7.28
CA ASN A 227 18.28 -9.52 -7.73
C ASN A 227 17.45 -9.07 -6.54
N THR A 228 16.87 -7.88 -6.64
CA THR A 228 16.00 -7.32 -5.61
C THR A 228 14.65 -6.92 -6.20
N TRP A 229 13.59 -7.16 -5.43
CA TRP A 229 12.24 -6.70 -5.72
C TRP A 229 11.71 -5.92 -4.53
N LEU A 230 11.58 -4.61 -4.68
CA LEU A 230 11.09 -3.73 -3.62
C LEU A 230 9.58 -3.58 -3.68
N SER A 231 8.94 -3.50 -2.52
CA SER A 231 7.48 -3.35 -2.38
C SER A 231 7.08 -2.27 -1.37
N SER A 232 7.98 -1.88 -0.44
CA SER A 232 7.67 -0.89 0.60
C SER A 232 8.70 0.22 0.67
N LEU A 233 8.22 1.46 0.75
CA LEU A 233 8.99 2.67 0.99
C LEU A 233 8.48 3.38 2.25
N LEU A 234 9.35 3.48 3.24
CA LEU A 234 9.06 4.17 4.49
C LEU A 234 10.04 5.34 4.68
N LEU A 235 9.51 6.55 4.78
CA LEU A 235 10.26 7.71 5.26
C LEU A 235 10.18 7.75 6.79
N GLN A 236 11.31 7.60 7.46
CA GLN A 236 11.39 7.69 8.92
C GLN A 236 11.32 9.14 9.40
N ARG A 237 10.92 9.34 10.66
CA ARG A 237 10.74 10.69 11.25
C ARG A 237 12.03 11.54 11.25
N ASP A 238 13.19 10.90 11.27
CA ASP A 238 14.50 11.56 11.22
C ASP A 238 15.01 11.82 9.79
N GLY A 239 14.18 11.55 8.78
CA GLY A 239 14.48 11.75 7.37
C GLY A 239 15.20 10.56 6.71
N ARG A 240 15.58 9.52 7.46
CA ARG A 240 16.13 8.29 6.87
C ARG A 240 15.07 7.58 6.05
N ILE A 241 15.51 6.84 5.05
CA ILE A 241 14.66 6.19 4.06
C ILE A 241 14.85 4.69 4.19
N MET A 242 13.76 3.97 4.40
CA MET A 242 13.76 2.51 4.43
C MET A 242 13.07 1.96 3.20
N VAL A 243 13.67 0.90 2.64
CA VAL A 243 13.06 0.12 1.56
C VAL A 243 12.94 -1.33 2.00
N GLY A 244 11.86 -1.98 1.61
CA GLY A 244 11.57 -3.37 1.93
C GLY A 244 11.09 -4.17 0.73
N GLY A 245 11.36 -5.47 0.73
CA GLY A 245 10.99 -6.36 -0.35
C GLY A 245 11.55 -7.76 -0.19
N SER A 246 12.07 -8.33 -1.28
CA SER A 246 12.80 -9.60 -1.28
C SER A 246 14.06 -9.57 -2.17
N ILE A 247 14.91 -10.56 -1.96
CA ILE A 247 16.14 -10.85 -2.72
C ILE A 247 16.10 -12.32 -3.17
N ASN A 248 16.70 -12.71 -4.31
CA ASN A 248 16.66 -14.11 -4.80
C ASN A 248 17.88 -14.97 -4.42
N PHE A 249 17.72 -16.30 -4.58
CA PHE A 249 18.75 -17.34 -4.45
C PHE A 249 19.44 -17.50 -3.08
N PRO A 250 18.70 -17.83 -2.00
CA PRO A 250 17.27 -18.14 -1.92
C PRO A 250 16.39 -16.89 -1.82
N GLU A 251 15.06 -17.03 -1.99
CA GLU A 251 14.14 -15.89 -1.83
C GLU A 251 14.07 -15.50 -0.34
N GLU A 252 14.73 -14.41 0.05
CA GLU A 252 14.72 -13.90 1.43
C GLU A 252 14.04 -12.54 1.52
N GLY A 253 13.47 -12.23 2.68
CA GLY A 253 12.97 -10.90 2.97
C GLY A 253 14.15 -9.94 3.03
N LEU A 254 14.00 -8.74 2.45
CA LEU A 254 15.05 -7.73 2.37
C LEU A 254 14.57 -6.42 3.01
N LEU A 255 15.43 -5.82 3.82
CA LEU A 255 15.34 -4.43 4.24
C LEU A 255 16.67 -3.73 3.98
N ALA A 256 16.61 -2.47 3.54
CA ALA A 256 17.77 -1.61 3.46
C ALA A 256 17.43 -0.21 3.96
N ARG A 257 18.41 0.48 4.55
CA ARG A 257 18.24 1.85 5.02
C ARG A 257 19.24 2.81 4.38
N TYR A 258 18.74 3.96 3.98
CA TYR A 258 19.48 5.04 3.37
C TYR A 258 19.34 6.32 4.19
N LEU A 259 20.35 7.17 4.13
CA LEU A 259 20.32 8.53 4.65
C LEU A 259 19.47 9.44 3.75
N PRO A 260 19.06 10.63 4.22
CA PRO A 260 18.24 11.55 3.44
C PRO A 260 18.86 11.97 2.10
N ASP A 261 20.18 11.87 1.94
CA ASP A 261 20.90 12.20 0.71
C ASP A 261 21.02 11.00 -0.27
N GLY A 262 20.52 9.83 0.11
CA GLY A 262 20.54 8.61 -0.69
C GLY A 262 21.79 7.75 -0.53
N SER A 263 22.74 8.14 0.32
CA SER A 263 23.83 7.25 0.72
C SER A 263 23.30 6.14 1.65
N LEU A 264 23.94 4.96 1.62
CA LEU A 264 23.53 3.82 2.45
C LEU A 264 23.87 4.08 3.93
N ASP A 265 22.93 3.79 4.84
CA ASP A 265 23.18 3.88 6.29
C ASP A 265 23.83 2.58 6.78
N ASP A 266 25.15 2.54 6.78
CA ASP A 266 25.97 1.39 7.21
C ASP A 266 25.83 1.01 8.69
N HIS A 267 25.17 1.84 9.51
CA HIS A 267 24.88 1.54 10.91
C HIS A 267 23.58 0.74 11.09
N PHE A 268 22.81 0.53 10.02
CA PHE A 268 21.63 -0.33 10.05
C PHE A 268 22.01 -1.79 9.82
N ALA A 269 21.56 -2.66 10.73
CA ALA A 269 21.75 -4.10 10.67
C ALA A 269 23.21 -4.49 10.35
N VAL A 270 23.46 -5.09 9.18
CA VAL A 270 24.80 -5.43 8.70
C VAL A 270 25.05 -4.66 7.40
N ASP A 271 25.96 -3.69 7.45
CA ASP A 271 26.36 -2.87 6.30
C ASP A 271 25.17 -2.22 5.56
N GLY A 272 24.14 -1.80 6.32
CA GLY A 272 22.95 -1.14 5.78
C GLY A 272 21.83 -2.07 5.30
N PHE A 273 22.02 -3.39 5.39
CA PHE A 273 21.08 -4.40 4.94
C PHE A 273 20.68 -5.38 6.05
N MET A 274 19.46 -5.86 5.97
CA MET A 274 18.95 -6.99 6.75
C MET A 274 18.26 -7.96 5.77
N THR A 275 18.68 -9.22 5.77
CA THR A 275 17.94 -10.31 5.11
C THR A 275 17.47 -11.34 6.12
N PHE A 276 16.36 -12.02 5.82
CA PHE A 276 15.86 -13.10 6.66
C PHE A 276 14.99 -14.08 5.89
N SER A 277 15.01 -15.33 6.34
CA SER A 277 14.03 -16.37 6.02
C SER A 277 13.28 -16.78 7.29
N VAL A 278 12.30 -17.67 7.16
CA VAL A 278 11.47 -18.10 8.30
C VAL A 278 11.20 -19.59 8.22
N GLU A 279 11.60 -20.35 9.24
CA GLU A 279 11.39 -21.81 9.28
C GLU A 279 11.91 -22.57 8.04
N GLY A 280 12.94 -22.04 7.35
CA GLY A 280 13.47 -22.60 6.10
C GLY A 280 12.65 -22.26 4.85
N HIS A 281 11.61 -21.45 4.98
CA HIS A 281 10.77 -20.93 3.90
C HIS A 281 11.24 -19.54 3.44
N SER A 282 10.95 -19.22 2.19
CA SER A 282 11.19 -17.90 1.63
C SER A 282 10.38 -16.83 2.37
N ALA A 283 10.84 -15.59 2.32
CA ALA A 283 10.13 -14.45 2.91
C ALA A 283 10.05 -13.26 1.94
N GLN A 284 8.96 -12.51 2.03
CA GLN A 284 8.75 -11.26 1.31
C GLN A 284 8.21 -10.21 2.27
N VAL A 285 8.76 -8.99 2.21
CA VAL A 285 8.24 -7.83 2.94
C VAL A 285 7.35 -7.01 2.00
N SER A 286 6.08 -6.88 2.35
CA SER A 286 5.09 -6.05 1.64
C SER A 286 4.97 -4.65 2.24
N GLN A 287 5.14 -4.51 3.56
CA GLN A 287 5.05 -3.22 4.25
C GLN A 287 5.97 -3.13 5.46
N ILE A 288 6.62 -1.97 5.64
CA ILE A 288 7.35 -1.58 6.85
C ILE A 288 6.57 -0.47 7.58
N VAL A 289 6.40 -0.59 8.89
CA VAL A 289 5.77 0.42 9.75
C VAL A 289 6.72 0.79 10.88
N GLN A 290 6.95 2.08 11.12
CA GLN A 290 7.75 2.57 12.24
C GLN A 290 6.87 2.97 13.43
N GLN A 291 7.19 2.46 14.61
CA GLN A 291 6.60 2.85 15.91
C GLN A 291 7.09 4.22 16.39
N GLU A 292 6.44 4.79 17.43
CA GLU A 292 6.88 6.05 18.05
C GLU A 292 8.30 5.98 18.63
N ASN A 293 8.66 4.86 19.23
CA ASN A 293 10.00 4.63 19.80
C ASN A 293 11.08 4.36 18.73
N GLY A 294 10.70 4.29 17.45
CA GLY A 294 11.60 4.03 16.33
C GLY A 294 11.72 2.56 15.92
N ASP A 295 11.15 1.62 16.69
CA ASP A 295 11.09 0.20 16.32
C ASP A 295 10.29 0.01 15.03
N LEU A 296 10.55 -1.09 14.34
CA LEU A 296 10.06 -1.37 13.00
C LEU A 296 9.26 -2.67 13.01
N HIS A 297 8.09 -2.65 12.39
CA HIS A 297 7.26 -3.82 12.17
C HIS A 297 7.18 -4.06 10.66
N CYS A 298 7.60 -5.25 10.25
CA CYS A 298 7.59 -5.68 8.86
C CYS A 298 6.47 -6.70 8.66
N PHE A 299 5.67 -6.52 7.62
CA PHE A 299 4.57 -7.40 7.26
C PHE A 299 4.72 -7.90 5.83
N GLY A 300 4.31 -9.13 5.58
CA GLY A 300 4.27 -9.69 4.23
C GLY A 300 3.85 -11.15 4.24
N SER A 301 4.63 -12.01 3.58
CA SER A 301 4.35 -13.44 3.50
C SER A 301 5.60 -14.32 3.46
N SER A 302 5.41 -15.58 3.83
CA SER A 302 6.31 -16.67 3.44
C SER A 302 5.95 -17.23 2.06
N ARG A 303 6.80 -18.07 1.46
CA ARG A 303 6.42 -18.96 0.34
C ARG A 303 6.60 -20.44 0.68
N ASP A 304 5.73 -21.26 0.08
CA ASP A 304 5.78 -22.73 0.12
C ASP A 304 5.88 -23.35 1.53
N PRO A 305 4.86 -23.17 2.40
CA PRO A 305 3.55 -22.57 2.13
C PRO A 305 3.49 -21.06 2.37
N MET A 306 2.52 -20.41 1.74
CA MET A 306 2.29 -18.98 1.87
C MET A 306 1.44 -18.67 3.09
N HIS A 307 2.05 -18.08 4.11
CA HIS A 307 1.40 -17.61 5.32
C HIS A 307 1.67 -16.13 5.54
N CYS A 308 0.78 -15.47 6.28
CA CYS A 308 0.98 -14.10 6.70
C CYS A 308 2.22 -14.00 7.60
N LEU A 309 3.13 -13.08 7.31
CA LEU A 309 4.39 -12.90 8.04
C LEU A 309 4.40 -11.57 8.79
N ALA A 310 4.85 -11.58 10.04
CA ALA A 310 5.18 -10.38 10.81
C ALA A 310 6.56 -10.51 11.48
N LEU A 311 7.37 -9.45 11.45
CA LEU A 311 8.68 -9.37 12.11
C LEU A 311 8.85 -8.02 12.80
N THR A 312 9.32 -8.04 14.05
CA THR A 312 9.64 -6.83 14.81
C THR A 312 11.15 -6.66 14.90
N LEU A 313 11.63 -5.46 14.58
CA LEU A 313 13.04 -5.08 14.66
C LEU A 313 13.17 -3.81 15.50
N HIS A 314 14.30 -3.66 16.17
CA HIS A 314 14.69 -2.38 16.72
C HIS A 314 14.99 -1.37 15.61
N SER A 315 15.01 -0.09 15.97
CA SER A 315 15.39 0.99 15.05
C SER A 315 16.77 0.80 14.40
N ASN A 316 17.68 0.02 14.98
CA ASN A 316 18.98 -0.30 14.39
C ASN A 316 18.96 -1.52 13.43
N GLY A 317 17.80 -2.12 13.18
CA GLY A 317 17.65 -3.27 12.28
C GLY A 317 17.89 -4.63 12.91
N ARG A 318 18.25 -4.69 14.20
CA ARG A 318 18.38 -5.98 14.91
C ARG A 318 17.00 -6.52 15.30
N PRO A 319 16.74 -7.83 15.15
CA PRO A 319 15.48 -8.42 15.61
C PRO A 319 15.23 -8.21 17.10
N ASP A 320 13.99 -7.87 17.45
CA ASP A 320 13.59 -7.73 18.84
C ASP A 320 13.35 -9.11 19.47
N VAL A 321 14.29 -9.53 20.32
CA VAL A 321 14.24 -10.84 21.00
C VAL A 321 13.05 -10.99 21.95
N HIS A 322 12.43 -9.89 22.40
CA HIS A 322 11.25 -9.94 23.25
C HIS A 322 9.96 -10.22 22.46
N CYS A 323 9.99 -10.04 21.14
CA CYS A 323 8.89 -10.38 20.24
C CYS A 323 9.22 -11.68 19.49
N ASN A 324 8.53 -12.77 19.83
CA ASN A 324 8.69 -14.07 19.18
C ASN A 324 10.15 -14.56 19.13
N GLY A 325 10.96 -14.25 20.15
CA GLY A 325 12.37 -14.63 20.19
C GLY A 325 13.25 -13.98 19.11
N GLY A 326 12.81 -12.87 18.52
CA GLY A 326 13.48 -12.21 17.40
C GLY A 326 13.30 -12.94 16.06
N GLN A 327 12.38 -13.89 15.98
CA GLN A 327 12.07 -14.61 14.75
C GLN A 327 10.80 -14.06 14.10
N PRO A 328 10.70 -14.10 12.75
CA PRO A 328 9.44 -13.80 12.08
C PRO A 328 8.33 -14.74 12.58
N HIS A 329 7.14 -14.20 12.79
CA HIS A 329 5.95 -14.96 13.16
C HIS A 329 5.12 -15.25 11.90
N LEU A 330 4.82 -16.54 11.68
CA LEU A 330 3.91 -16.99 10.63
C LEU A 330 2.50 -17.19 11.20
N LEU A 331 1.55 -16.43 10.68
CA LEU A 331 0.14 -16.56 11.02
C LEU A 331 -0.60 -17.29 9.89
N LYS A 332 -1.09 -18.49 10.20
CA LYS A 332 -1.95 -19.26 9.31
C LYS A 332 -3.42 -18.86 9.49
N ILE A 333 -4.05 -18.37 8.43
CA ILE A 333 -5.47 -17.98 8.44
C ILE A 333 -6.24 -18.83 7.42
N GLY A 334 -6.97 -19.83 7.93
CA GLY A 334 -7.75 -20.76 7.11
C GLY A 334 -6.95 -21.93 6.54
N PRO A 335 -7.57 -22.74 5.66
CA PRO A 335 -6.94 -23.93 5.09
C PRO A 335 -5.99 -23.63 3.93
N SER A 336 -6.21 -22.51 3.22
CA SER A 336 -5.44 -22.09 2.04
C SER A 336 -4.34 -21.10 2.41
N GLY A 337 -3.55 -20.64 1.44
CA GLY A 337 -2.49 -19.66 1.70
C GLY A 337 -3.05 -18.32 2.17
N CYS A 338 -2.23 -17.50 2.82
CA CYS A 338 -2.60 -16.14 3.21
C CYS A 338 -1.39 -15.21 3.19
N GLN A 339 -1.63 -13.91 3.01
CA GLN A 339 -0.56 -12.90 3.00
C GLN A 339 -1.04 -11.55 3.53
N TRP A 340 -0.09 -10.75 4.04
CA TRP A 340 -0.29 -9.33 4.26
C TRP A 340 0.18 -8.53 3.05
N ASN A 341 -0.65 -7.58 2.62
CA ASN A 341 -0.38 -6.67 1.50
C ASN A 341 -0.02 -5.27 1.97
N ALA A 342 -0.64 -4.80 3.06
CA ALA A 342 -0.40 -3.48 3.61
C ALA A 342 -0.55 -3.48 5.13
N ALA A 343 0.04 -2.48 5.77
CA ALA A 343 -0.10 -2.23 7.19
C ALA A 343 -0.02 -0.72 7.48
N GLN A 344 -0.63 -0.29 8.59
CA GLN A 344 -0.65 1.10 9.04
C GLN A 344 -0.65 1.20 10.56
N LEU A 345 0.16 2.14 11.09
CA LEU A 345 0.17 2.53 12.49
C LEU A 345 -1.10 3.28 12.87
N GLN A 346 -1.69 2.95 14.02
CA GLN A 346 -2.77 3.69 14.66
C GLN A 346 -2.20 4.72 15.65
N PRO A 347 -2.93 5.81 15.97
CA PRO A 347 -2.48 6.81 16.94
C PRO A 347 -2.19 6.29 18.36
N ASP A 348 -2.68 5.11 18.72
CA ASP A 348 -2.45 4.46 20.01
C ASP A 348 -1.23 3.51 20.01
N GLY A 349 -0.45 3.48 18.92
CA GLY A 349 0.72 2.64 18.73
C GLY A 349 0.41 1.23 18.23
N ARG A 350 -0.86 0.82 18.14
CA ARG A 350 -1.23 -0.47 17.52
C ARG A 350 -1.01 -0.41 16.02
N VAL A 351 -0.83 -1.57 15.39
CA VAL A 351 -0.65 -1.68 13.94
C VAL A 351 -1.76 -2.53 13.34
N LEU A 352 -2.37 -2.03 12.28
CA LEU A 352 -3.34 -2.78 11.47
C LEU A 352 -2.60 -3.39 10.29
N ALA A 353 -2.85 -4.66 9.99
CA ALA A 353 -2.36 -5.34 8.80
C ALA A 353 -3.55 -5.87 7.98
N VAL A 354 -3.51 -5.68 6.66
CA VAL A 354 -4.56 -6.15 5.74
C VAL A 354 -3.98 -6.96 4.61
N GLY A 355 -4.79 -7.86 4.07
CA GLY A 355 -4.39 -8.73 2.99
C GLY A 355 -5.49 -9.69 2.57
N ALA A 356 -5.13 -10.92 2.22
CA ALA A 356 -6.08 -11.88 1.70
C ALA A 356 -5.72 -13.33 2.04
N THR A 357 -6.75 -14.17 2.16
CA THR A 357 -6.56 -15.62 1.90
C THR A 357 -6.48 -15.86 0.40
N ILE A 358 -5.77 -16.90 -0.01
CA ILE A 358 -5.41 -17.20 -1.39
C ILE A 358 -5.83 -18.64 -1.68
N GLY A 359 -6.66 -18.85 -2.71
CA GLY A 359 -7.15 -20.20 -3.03
C GLY A 359 -8.36 -20.24 -3.96
N GLY A 360 -8.43 -19.35 -4.96
CA GLY A 360 -9.64 -19.23 -5.78
C GLY A 360 -10.79 -18.62 -4.97
N VAL A 361 -12.05 -18.97 -5.27
CA VAL A 361 -13.30 -18.31 -4.81
C VAL A 361 -13.53 -18.26 -3.29
N GLU A 362 -12.55 -18.69 -2.50
CA GLU A 362 -12.48 -18.60 -1.04
C GLU A 362 -11.49 -17.53 -0.56
N ALA A 363 -10.90 -16.73 -1.46
CA ALA A 363 -10.08 -15.59 -1.12
C ALA A 363 -10.96 -14.50 -0.46
N ASP A 364 -10.70 -14.23 0.81
CA ASP A 364 -11.43 -13.28 1.64
C ASP A 364 -10.51 -12.13 2.07
N PHE A 365 -11.07 -10.95 2.32
CA PHE A 365 -10.34 -9.85 2.95
C PHE A 365 -9.86 -10.26 4.34
N LEU A 366 -8.60 -9.97 4.63
CA LEU A 366 -8.01 -10.11 5.96
C LEU A 366 -7.76 -8.74 6.58
N LEU A 367 -8.03 -8.65 7.89
CA LEU A 367 -7.64 -7.54 8.75
C LEU A 367 -7.17 -8.11 10.09
N ALA A 368 -5.96 -7.81 10.53
CA ALA A 368 -5.45 -8.13 11.85
C ALA A 368 -4.99 -6.86 12.57
N ARG A 369 -4.96 -6.93 13.91
CA ARG A 369 -4.36 -5.88 14.74
C ARG A 369 -3.24 -6.45 15.59
N TYR A 370 -2.16 -5.68 15.69
CA TYR A 370 -0.97 -5.99 16.49
C TYR A 370 -0.80 -4.90 17.54
N LEU A 371 -0.33 -5.30 18.72
CA LEU A 371 0.09 -4.42 19.80
C LEU A 371 1.37 -3.67 19.41
N PRO A 372 1.70 -2.55 20.10
CA PRO A 372 2.95 -1.83 19.86
C PRO A 372 4.21 -2.70 19.99
N GLY A 373 4.16 -3.76 20.82
CA GLY A 373 5.26 -4.73 20.97
C GLY A 373 5.33 -5.82 19.89
N GLY A 374 4.43 -5.80 18.89
CA GLY A 374 4.46 -6.71 17.74
C GLY A 374 3.70 -8.02 17.91
N GLN A 375 3.12 -8.29 19.09
CA GLN A 375 2.21 -9.41 19.28
C GLN A 375 0.83 -9.11 18.69
N LEU A 376 0.08 -10.14 18.28
CA LEU A 376 -1.33 -9.99 17.92
C LEU A 376 -2.15 -9.43 19.10
N ASP A 377 -3.11 -8.54 18.81
CA ASP A 377 -3.94 -7.87 19.83
C ASP A 377 -5.18 -8.70 20.22
N PRO A 378 -5.21 -9.30 21.44
CA PRO A 378 -6.36 -10.08 21.89
C PRO A 378 -7.61 -9.24 22.17
N GLY A 379 -7.49 -7.91 22.22
CA GLY A 379 -8.63 -7.00 22.34
C GLY A 379 -9.37 -6.75 21.03
N PHE A 380 -8.88 -7.28 19.90
CA PHE A 380 -9.46 -7.07 18.59
C PHE A 380 -10.29 -8.27 18.12
N ALA A 381 -11.37 -8.00 17.38
CA ALA A 381 -12.19 -9.02 16.73
C ALA A 381 -12.71 -10.09 17.71
N GLU A 382 -13.25 -9.66 18.86
CA GLU A 382 -13.80 -10.58 19.87
C GLU A 382 -12.80 -11.65 20.37
N GLY A 383 -11.50 -11.32 20.36
CA GLY A 383 -10.43 -12.20 20.85
C GLY A 383 -9.71 -12.99 19.75
N THR A 384 -10.20 -12.99 18.51
CA THR A 384 -9.51 -13.69 17.41
C THR A 384 -8.28 -12.95 16.90
N CYS A 385 -8.10 -11.67 17.27
CA CYS A 385 -7.03 -10.76 16.83
C CYS A 385 -7.05 -10.40 15.33
N TRP A 386 -7.83 -11.11 14.53
CA TRP A 386 -7.99 -10.90 13.09
C TRP A 386 -9.39 -11.27 12.61
N VAL A 387 -9.74 -10.76 11.43
CA VAL A 387 -11.05 -10.91 10.79
C VAL A 387 -10.88 -11.38 9.37
N ARG A 388 -11.73 -12.34 8.98
CA ARG A 388 -11.97 -12.71 7.58
C ARG A 388 -13.31 -12.15 7.13
N THR A 389 -13.30 -11.37 6.06
CA THR A 389 -14.53 -10.78 5.51
C THR A 389 -14.74 -11.23 4.07
N ARG A 390 -15.80 -12.00 3.88
CA ARG A 390 -16.29 -12.36 2.54
C ARG A 390 -17.19 -11.25 1.99
N LEU A 391 -16.93 -10.80 0.77
CA LEU A 391 -17.71 -9.78 0.07
C LEU A 391 -18.72 -10.38 -0.92
N GLY A 392 -18.57 -11.66 -1.25
CA GLY A 392 -19.50 -12.39 -2.11
C GLY A 392 -18.99 -13.78 -2.45
N ARG A 393 -19.43 -14.33 -3.59
CA ARG A 393 -18.81 -15.51 -4.21
C ARG A 393 -17.71 -15.02 -5.17
N SER A 394 -16.65 -14.49 -4.60
CA SER A 394 -15.67 -13.68 -5.31
C SER A 394 -14.25 -13.94 -4.80
N LEU A 395 -13.24 -13.53 -5.59
CA LEU A 395 -11.88 -13.40 -5.09
C LEU A 395 -11.74 -12.00 -4.47
N ASP A 396 -11.67 -11.94 -3.15
CA ASP A 396 -11.58 -10.68 -2.42
C ASP A 396 -10.15 -10.45 -1.92
N THR A 397 -9.53 -9.35 -2.33
CA THR A 397 -8.18 -8.96 -1.90
C THR A 397 -8.17 -7.54 -1.33
N ALA A 398 -7.77 -7.40 -0.06
CA ALA A 398 -7.47 -6.10 0.53
C ALA A 398 -6.05 -5.67 0.14
N THR A 399 -5.90 -4.45 -0.38
CA THR A 399 -4.63 -3.92 -0.90
C THR A 399 -4.09 -2.77 -0.06
N SER A 400 -4.97 -2.06 0.66
CA SER A 400 -4.59 -0.88 1.42
C SER A 400 -5.51 -0.67 2.63
N VAL A 401 -4.98 -0.04 3.67
CA VAL A 401 -5.70 0.31 4.89
C VAL A 401 -5.36 1.75 5.26
N ALA A 402 -6.35 2.48 5.76
CA ALA A 402 -6.19 3.79 6.34
C ALA A 402 -7.10 3.97 7.57
N VAL A 403 -6.67 4.82 8.50
CA VAL A 403 -7.39 5.07 9.77
C VAL A 403 -8.03 6.46 9.70
N GLN A 404 -9.34 6.53 9.91
CA GLN A 404 -10.07 7.80 10.01
C GLN A 404 -9.80 8.48 11.36
N PRO A 405 -9.92 9.83 11.45
CA PRO A 405 -9.76 10.56 12.71
C PRO A 405 -10.69 10.09 13.84
N ASN A 406 -11.85 9.54 13.49
CA ASN A 406 -12.82 8.97 14.43
C ASN A 406 -12.45 7.54 14.92
N GLY A 407 -11.31 7.01 14.51
CA GLY A 407 -10.83 5.66 14.81
C GLY A 407 -11.30 4.58 13.84
N GLY A 408 -12.21 4.88 12.91
CA GLY A 408 -12.70 3.93 11.90
C GLY A 408 -11.59 3.41 11.01
N ILE A 409 -11.61 2.11 10.74
CA ILE A 409 -10.60 1.43 9.92
C ILE A 409 -11.17 1.26 8.52
N VAL A 410 -10.61 1.97 7.54
CA VAL A 410 -11.02 1.92 6.14
C VAL A 410 -10.06 1.03 5.37
N VAL A 411 -10.59 -0.01 4.74
CA VAL A 411 -9.83 -0.99 3.97
C VAL A 411 -10.27 -0.92 2.51
N GLY A 412 -9.32 -0.66 1.61
CA GLY A 412 -9.52 -0.68 0.17
C GLY A 412 -9.02 -1.97 -0.46
N GLY A 413 -9.64 -2.35 -1.57
CA GLY A 413 -9.22 -3.51 -2.34
C GLY A 413 -10.13 -3.79 -3.51
N TYR A 414 -10.15 -5.05 -3.94
CA TYR A 414 -11.01 -5.46 -5.04
C TYR A 414 -11.69 -6.80 -4.76
N SER A 415 -12.83 -6.98 -5.43
CA SER A 415 -13.59 -8.21 -5.47
C SER A 415 -13.71 -8.66 -6.92
N LEU A 416 -13.42 -9.93 -7.22
CA LEU A 416 -13.51 -10.52 -8.56
C LEU A 416 -14.62 -11.58 -8.59
N ASP A 417 -15.72 -11.23 -9.26
CA ASP A 417 -16.82 -12.14 -9.64
C ASP A 417 -17.23 -11.82 -11.08
N GLY A 418 -16.69 -12.59 -12.03
CA GLY A 418 -16.76 -12.33 -13.47
C GLY A 418 -15.91 -11.14 -13.93
N ASN A 419 -15.97 -10.00 -13.23
CA ASN A 419 -15.16 -8.80 -13.46
C ASN A 419 -14.62 -8.23 -12.13
N TYR A 420 -13.47 -7.55 -12.19
CA TYR A 420 -12.91 -6.84 -11.05
C TYR A 420 -13.76 -5.62 -10.67
N ARG A 421 -14.02 -5.46 -9.38
CA ARG A 421 -14.69 -4.30 -8.80
C ARG A 421 -13.89 -3.76 -7.63
N ALA A 422 -13.56 -2.48 -7.68
CA ALA A 422 -12.98 -1.74 -6.56
C ALA A 422 -14.01 -1.65 -5.42
N VAL A 423 -13.57 -1.96 -4.20
CA VAL A 423 -14.41 -1.98 -3.00
C VAL A 423 -13.70 -1.29 -1.85
N VAL A 424 -14.49 -0.68 -0.98
CA VAL A 424 -14.04 -0.10 0.29
C VAL A 424 -14.91 -0.67 1.40
N VAL A 425 -14.27 -1.10 2.49
CA VAL A 425 -14.90 -1.71 3.65
C VAL A 425 -14.48 -0.92 4.89
N ARG A 426 -15.43 -0.63 5.79
CA ARG A 426 -15.11 0.00 7.08
C ARG A 426 -15.34 -0.95 8.26
N TYR A 427 -14.38 -0.99 9.17
CA TYR A 427 -14.45 -1.68 10.45
C TYR A 427 -14.38 -0.68 11.61
N LEU A 428 -14.90 -1.08 12.76
CA LEU A 428 -14.77 -0.34 14.00
C LEU A 428 -13.33 -0.44 14.53
N GLY A 429 -12.78 0.71 14.97
CA GLY A 429 -11.46 0.83 15.58
C GLY A 429 -11.35 0.29 16.99
#